data_AF-A0A957FYE7-F1
#
_entry.id   AF-A0A957FYE7-F1
#
_cell.length_a   1.000
_cell.length_b   1.000
_cell.length_c   1.000
_cell.angle_alpha   90.00
_cell.angle_beta   90.00
_cell.angle_gamma   90.00
#
_symmetry.space_group_name_H-M   'P 1'
#
loop_
_entity.id
_entity.type
_entity.pdbx_description
1 polymer ?
#
loop_
_entity_poly.entity_id
_entity_poly.type
_entity_poly.pdbx_seq_one_letter_code
_entity_poly.pdbx_strand_id
1 'polypeptide(L)'
;PEAPTWIDQIEQVELVINDGAIDLVPDGSLLYMNSWHKLVLADVVDPANPVAIGQFATEGQGILSVAHRGVQVALGEYHTNGDPGGTLRLVDVADPDEPQELASLRLPCAVRDVAFVEALLYALLGTCSGDEDPARLALVEVGPAGELTLIAILPLAGPDAFAPVTGAGQMTLYGDQLYIAADDLLVLDVSDPRQPRRAAQLVTPGYAHRAVIVGERLYVADDVGGVLVVRLGAEH
;
A
#
# COMPACT_ATOMS: atom_id res chain seq x y z
N PRO A 1 -23.20 16.38 -25.48
CA PRO A 1 -22.31 16.85 -24.39
C PRO A 1 -20.89 16.97 -24.93
N GLU A 2 -20.41 18.20 -25.10
CA GLU A 2 -19.03 18.45 -25.50
C GLU A 2 -18.06 17.89 -24.44
N ALA A 3 -16.96 17.27 -24.89
CA ALA A 3 -15.94 16.76 -24.00
C ALA A 3 -15.35 17.90 -23.15
N PRO A 4 -14.97 17.66 -21.89
CA PRO A 4 -14.44 18.72 -21.03
C PRO A 4 -13.15 19.33 -21.62
N THR A 5 -13.08 20.66 -21.69
CA THR A 5 -11.98 21.47 -22.27
C THR A 5 -10.76 21.64 -21.35
N TRP A 6 -10.46 20.66 -20.50
CA TRP A 6 -9.30 20.71 -19.59
C TRP A 6 -8.29 19.58 -19.83
N ILE A 7 -8.57 18.70 -20.79
CA ILE A 7 -7.57 17.82 -21.39
C ILE A 7 -7.45 18.26 -22.84
N ASP A 8 -6.61 19.27 -23.09
CA ASP A 8 -6.45 19.80 -24.46
C ASP A 8 -5.62 18.85 -25.34
N GLN A 9 -4.81 17.97 -24.74
CA GLN A 9 -4.12 16.85 -25.39
C GLN A 9 -3.92 15.68 -24.42
N ILE A 10 -4.31 14.46 -24.83
CA ILE A 10 -3.85 13.22 -24.20
C ILE A 10 -2.55 12.86 -24.90
N GLU A 11 -1.43 12.98 -24.20
CA GLU A 11 -0.17 12.41 -24.67
C GLU A 11 -0.12 10.94 -24.26
N GLN A 12 -0.19 10.03 -25.25
CA GLN A 12 -0.07 8.60 -24.99
C GLN A 12 1.41 8.22 -24.97
N VAL A 13 1.92 7.98 -23.77
CA VAL A 13 3.29 7.53 -23.53
C VAL A 13 3.23 6.10 -23.00
N GLU A 14 3.89 5.17 -23.67
CA GLU A 14 3.86 3.74 -23.33
C GLU A 14 5.22 3.28 -22.82
N LEU A 15 5.27 2.89 -21.55
CA LEU A 15 6.41 2.17 -20.97
C LEU A 15 6.09 0.68 -20.93
N VAL A 16 6.66 -0.08 -21.88
CA VAL A 16 6.39 -1.52 -21.99
C VAL A 16 7.25 -2.29 -20.98
N ILE A 17 6.65 -2.76 -19.90
CA ILE A 17 7.32 -3.58 -18.88
C ILE A 17 7.22 -5.09 -19.11
N ASN A 18 6.53 -5.51 -20.18
CA ASN A 18 6.24 -6.91 -20.55
C ASN A 18 5.55 -7.73 -19.44
N ASP A 19 4.76 -7.05 -18.61
CA ASP A 19 3.92 -7.60 -17.55
C ASP A 19 2.81 -6.58 -17.24
N GLY A 20 1.78 -6.96 -16.47
CA GLY A 20 0.73 -6.03 -16.05
C GLY A 20 1.18 -5.18 -14.87
N ALA A 21 1.24 -3.86 -15.02
CA ALA A 21 1.44 -2.94 -13.89
C ALA A 21 0.18 -2.88 -13.03
N ILE A 22 0.35 -2.92 -11.70
CA ILE A 22 -0.75 -2.97 -10.72
C ILE A 22 -0.86 -1.66 -9.94
N ASP A 23 0.25 -1.18 -9.37
CA ASP A 23 0.32 0.09 -8.65
C ASP A 23 1.55 0.90 -9.07
N LEU A 24 1.50 2.20 -8.79
CA LEU A 24 2.50 3.18 -9.17
C LEU A 24 2.84 4.04 -7.96
N VAL A 25 4.12 4.09 -7.59
CA VAL A 25 4.59 4.89 -6.46
C VAL A 25 5.71 5.83 -6.92
N PRO A 26 5.47 7.15 -6.98
CA PRO A 26 6.49 8.11 -7.37
C PRO A 26 7.48 8.40 -6.22
N ASP A 27 8.74 8.64 -6.57
CA ASP A 27 9.78 9.18 -5.73
C ASP A 27 10.63 10.20 -6.50
N GLY A 28 10.21 11.46 -6.49
CA GLY A 28 10.87 12.52 -7.26
C GLY A 28 10.86 12.20 -8.76
N SER A 29 12.03 11.90 -9.31
CA SER A 29 12.20 11.51 -10.72
C SER A 29 12.21 10.00 -10.96
N LEU A 30 12.02 9.20 -9.92
CA LEU A 30 11.84 7.75 -10.03
C LEU A 30 10.36 7.39 -9.91
N LEU A 31 9.98 6.33 -10.61
CA LEU A 31 8.68 5.71 -10.53
C LEU A 31 8.85 4.22 -10.25
N TYR A 32 8.29 3.76 -9.15
CA TYR A 32 8.19 2.34 -8.82
C TYR A 32 6.89 1.77 -9.36
N MET A 33 6.97 0.62 -10.02
CA MET A 33 5.82 -0.08 -10.56
C MET A 33 5.90 -1.54 -10.19
N ASN A 34 4.88 -2.07 -9.54
CA ASN A 34 4.78 -3.51 -9.35
C ASN A 34 3.97 -4.18 -10.46
N SER A 35 4.32 -5.43 -10.71
CA SER A 35 3.55 -6.38 -11.49
C SER A 35 3.30 -7.66 -10.71
N TRP A 36 2.70 -8.65 -11.37
CA TRP A 36 2.52 -9.99 -10.79
C TRP A 36 3.83 -10.73 -10.53
N HIS A 37 4.97 -10.25 -11.02
CA HIS A 37 6.23 -11.01 -10.96
C HIS A 37 7.47 -10.18 -10.60
N LYS A 38 7.39 -8.84 -10.65
CA LYS A 38 8.54 -7.98 -10.45
C LYS A 38 8.17 -6.57 -10.04
N LEU A 39 9.10 -5.92 -9.35
CA LEU A 39 9.19 -4.49 -9.24
C LEU A 39 9.97 -3.96 -10.45
N VAL A 40 9.52 -2.87 -11.04
CA VAL A 40 10.21 -2.13 -12.11
C VAL A 40 10.45 -0.70 -11.64
N LEU A 41 11.66 -0.22 -11.84
CA LEU A 41 12.08 1.15 -11.58
C LEU A 41 12.18 1.88 -12.91
N ALA A 42 11.54 3.04 -13.00
CA ALA A 42 11.63 3.89 -14.17
C ALA A 42 12.12 5.29 -13.81
N ASP A 43 13.02 5.81 -14.63
CA ASP A 43 13.34 7.23 -14.68
C ASP A 43 12.20 7.97 -15.40
N VAL A 44 11.67 8.99 -14.73
CA VAL A 44 10.60 9.88 -15.21
C VAL A 44 11.02 11.36 -15.15
N VAL A 45 12.32 11.66 -15.24
CA VAL A 45 12.84 13.05 -15.40
C VAL A 45 12.15 13.75 -16.57
N ASP A 46 11.93 13.01 -17.67
CA ASP A 46 11.04 13.42 -18.75
C ASP A 46 9.77 12.56 -18.71
N PRO A 47 8.65 13.06 -18.13
CA PRO A 47 7.40 12.32 -18.07
C PRO A 47 6.81 11.98 -19.45
N ALA A 48 7.22 12.68 -20.50
CA ALA A 48 6.82 12.37 -21.88
C ALA A 48 7.61 11.19 -22.47
N ASN A 49 8.73 10.82 -21.85
CA ASN A 49 9.60 9.72 -22.29
C ASN A 49 10.22 8.97 -21.08
N PRO A 50 9.40 8.25 -20.30
CA PRO A 50 9.86 7.47 -19.16
C PRO A 50 10.69 6.27 -19.63
N VAL A 51 11.72 5.93 -18.87
CA VAL A 51 12.66 4.85 -19.21
C VAL A 51 12.75 3.87 -18.05
N ALA A 52 12.47 2.58 -18.31
CA ALA A 52 12.75 1.55 -17.33
C ALA A 52 14.27 1.39 -17.17
N ILE A 53 14.77 1.59 -15.95
CA ILE A 53 16.20 1.57 -15.64
C ILE A 53 16.61 0.32 -14.83
N GLY A 54 15.68 -0.25 -14.06
CA GLY A 54 15.95 -1.50 -13.36
C GLY A 54 14.71 -2.29 -12.98
N GLN A 55 14.95 -3.49 -12.45
CA GLN A 55 13.89 -4.38 -12.01
C GLN A 55 14.35 -5.35 -10.93
N PHE A 56 13.42 -5.82 -10.12
CA PHE A 56 13.62 -6.83 -9.09
C PHE A 56 12.55 -7.92 -9.22
N ALA A 57 12.93 -9.16 -9.50
CA ALA A 57 12.00 -10.27 -9.67
C ALA A 57 11.73 -10.99 -8.34
N THR A 58 10.47 -11.33 -8.07
CA THR A 58 10.02 -11.97 -6.83
C THR A 58 9.73 -13.48 -7.00
N GLU A 59 10.37 -14.13 -7.97
CA GLU A 59 10.26 -15.58 -8.24
C GLU A 59 8.81 -16.12 -8.35
N GLY A 60 7.90 -15.33 -8.92
CA GLY A 60 6.51 -15.76 -9.18
C GLY A 60 5.53 -15.50 -8.03
N GLN A 61 5.94 -14.74 -7.00
CA GLN A 61 5.00 -14.14 -6.05
C GLN A 61 4.38 -12.89 -6.66
N GLY A 62 3.08 -12.70 -6.49
CA GLY A 62 2.42 -11.49 -6.95
C GLY A 62 2.61 -10.36 -5.96
N ILE A 63 3.15 -9.24 -6.43
CA ILE A 63 3.33 -8.04 -5.63
C ILE A 63 2.02 -7.25 -5.70
N LEU A 64 1.40 -7.01 -4.55
CA LEU A 64 0.14 -6.28 -4.43
C LEU A 64 0.34 -4.81 -4.10
N SER A 65 1.43 -4.47 -3.39
CA SER A 65 1.68 -3.12 -2.93
C SER A 65 3.18 -2.82 -2.86
N VAL A 66 3.50 -1.54 -3.06
CA VAL A 66 4.83 -0.96 -2.98
C VAL A 66 4.76 0.24 -2.04
N ALA A 67 5.76 0.40 -1.18
CA ALA A 67 6.01 1.64 -0.46
C ALA A 67 7.51 1.93 -0.42
N HIS A 68 7.91 3.20 -0.33
CA HIS A 68 9.32 3.56 -0.24
C HIS A 68 9.61 4.49 0.94
N ARG A 69 10.87 4.49 1.36
CA ARG A 69 11.45 5.43 2.32
C ARG A 69 12.91 5.64 1.97
N GLY A 70 13.20 6.71 1.22
CA GLY A 70 14.53 6.90 0.64
C GLY A 70 14.85 5.75 -0.30
N VAL A 71 16.03 5.15 -0.15
CA VAL A 71 16.48 4.03 -1.01
C VAL A 71 15.89 2.67 -0.63
N GLN A 72 15.02 2.60 0.38
CA GLN A 72 14.37 1.34 0.77
C GLN A 72 12.99 1.25 0.15
N VAL A 73 12.73 0.17 -0.59
CA VAL A 73 11.43 -0.18 -1.16
C VAL A 73 10.90 -1.43 -0.49
N ALA A 74 9.70 -1.34 0.05
CA ALA A 74 8.99 -2.48 0.61
C ALA A 74 7.92 -2.99 -0.35
N LEU A 75 7.80 -4.32 -0.40
CA LEU A 75 6.86 -5.03 -1.26
C LEU A 75 5.95 -5.89 -0.39
N GLY A 76 4.64 -5.74 -0.60
CA GLY A 76 3.63 -6.66 -0.09
C GLY A 76 3.32 -7.72 -1.14
N GLU A 77 3.54 -8.99 -0.82
CA GLU A 77 3.36 -10.11 -1.74
C GLU A 77 2.25 -11.08 -1.27
N TYR A 78 1.67 -11.82 -2.22
CA TYR A 78 0.83 -13.00 -1.96
C TYR A 78 1.40 -14.25 -2.63
N HIS A 79 1.17 -15.42 -2.01
CA HIS A 79 1.63 -16.68 -2.56
C HIS A 79 0.68 -17.26 -3.62
N THR A 80 1.24 -17.62 -4.78
CA THR A 80 0.50 -18.16 -5.94
C THR A 80 0.30 -19.68 -5.90
N ASN A 81 0.93 -20.37 -4.94
CA ASN A 81 0.95 -21.83 -4.83
C ASN A 81 -0.21 -22.41 -3.99
N GLY A 82 -1.25 -21.62 -3.71
CA GLY A 82 -2.38 -22.01 -2.88
C GLY A 82 -2.14 -21.89 -1.37
N ASP A 83 -0.95 -21.45 -0.94
CA ASP A 83 -0.71 -21.01 0.42
C ASP A 83 -1.40 -19.65 0.64
N PRO A 84 -2.21 -19.47 1.69
CA PRO A 84 -2.88 -18.19 1.95
C PRO A 84 -1.93 -17.07 2.37
N GLY A 85 -0.69 -17.42 2.72
CA GLY A 85 0.36 -16.52 3.18
C GLY A 85 0.83 -15.50 2.16
N GLY A 86 1.61 -14.57 2.68
CA GLY A 86 2.29 -13.55 1.91
C GLY A 86 3.72 -13.38 2.37
N THR A 87 4.47 -12.58 1.62
CA THR A 87 5.82 -12.19 1.99
C THR A 87 5.89 -10.67 2.02
N LEU A 88 6.44 -10.13 3.10
CA LEU A 88 6.90 -8.77 3.13
C LEU A 88 8.37 -8.78 2.74
N ARG A 89 8.73 -8.05 1.68
CA ARG A 89 10.12 -7.94 1.23
C ARG A 89 10.61 -6.51 1.35
N LEU A 90 11.87 -6.33 1.72
CA LEU A 90 12.57 -5.05 1.71
C LEU A 90 13.71 -5.12 0.70
N VAL A 91 13.75 -4.16 -0.20
CA VAL A 91 14.71 -4.05 -1.30
C VAL A 91 15.45 -2.71 -1.17
N ASP A 92 16.77 -2.74 -1.28
CA ASP A 92 17.61 -1.56 -1.47
C ASP A 92 17.66 -1.20 -2.95
N VAL A 93 17.41 0.06 -3.25
CA VAL A 93 17.43 0.63 -4.60
C VAL A 93 18.39 1.82 -4.69
N ALA A 94 19.41 1.87 -3.82
CA ALA A 94 20.46 2.89 -3.89
C ALA A 94 21.15 2.93 -5.25
N ASP A 95 21.35 1.76 -5.86
CA ASP A 95 21.59 1.62 -7.30
C ASP A 95 20.30 1.10 -7.95
N PRO A 96 19.56 1.95 -8.70
CA PRO A 96 18.30 1.54 -9.30
C PRO A 96 18.48 0.55 -10.44
N ASP A 97 19.67 0.44 -11.04
CA ASP A 97 19.97 -0.52 -12.11
C ASP A 97 20.23 -1.93 -11.54
N GLU A 98 20.68 -2.01 -10.28
CA GLU A 98 20.95 -3.27 -9.56
C GLU A 98 20.23 -3.33 -8.18
N PRO A 99 18.88 -3.38 -8.13
CA PRO A 99 18.14 -3.52 -6.88
C PRO A 99 18.51 -4.79 -6.11
N GLN A 100 18.69 -4.69 -4.79
CA GLN A 100 19.11 -5.81 -3.95
C GLN A 100 18.11 -6.10 -2.83
N GLU A 101 17.79 -7.37 -2.61
CA GLU A 101 17.00 -7.75 -1.43
C GLU A 101 17.84 -7.56 -0.16
N LEU A 102 17.31 -6.78 0.78
CA LEU A 102 17.86 -6.65 2.13
C LEU A 102 17.33 -7.77 3.02
N ALA A 103 16.02 -8.01 2.99
CA ALA A 103 15.38 -9.01 3.83
C ALA A 103 13.98 -9.38 3.31
N SER A 104 13.51 -10.55 3.72
CA SER A 104 12.13 -10.98 3.54
C SER A 104 11.57 -11.61 4.82
N LEU A 105 10.28 -11.42 5.04
CA LEU A 105 9.55 -11.93 6.19
C LEU A 105 8.26 -12.60 5.70
N ARG A 106 8.12 -13.90 6.00
CA ARG A 106 6.90 -14.65 5.70
C ARG A 106 5.81 -14.29 6.70
N LEU A 107 4.64 -13.93 6.18
CA LEU A 107 3.46 -13.55 6.95
C LEU A 107 2.33 -14.55 6.70
N PRO A 108 1.43 -14.75 7.69
CA PRO A 108 0.45 -15.82 7.64
C PRO A 108 -0.59 -15.63 6.54
N CYS A 109 -0.81 -14.39 6.07
CA CYS A 109 -1.73 -14.07 4.98
C CYS A 109 -1.07 -13.17 3.95
N ALA A 110 -1.69 -13.07 2.77
CA ALA A 110 -1.33 -12.11 1.73
C ALA A 110 -1.17 -10.69 2.30
N VAL A 111 -0.05 -10.05 1.95
CA VAL A 111 0.22 -8.66 2.31
C VAL A 111 -0.43 -7.76 1.26
N ARG A 112 -1.57 -7.17 1.62
CA ARG A 112 -2.40 -6.38 0.71
C ARG A 112 -1.84 -5.00 0.49
N ASP A 113 -1.37 -4.39 1.55
CA ASP A 113 -0.77 -3.07 1.49
C ASP A 113 0.37 -2.93 2.48
N VAL A 114 1.33 -2.08 2.14
CA VAL A 114 2.47 -1.76 3.00
C VAL A 114 2.63 -0.25 3.10
N ALA A 115 3.00 0.23 4.28
CA ALA A 115 3.28 1.64 4.50
C ALA A 115 4.40 1.79 5.53
N PHE A 116 5.31 2.74 5.29
CA PHE A 116 6.24 3.17 6.31
C PHE A 116 5.54 4.13 7.28
N VAL A 117 5.64 3.84 8.58
CA VAL A 117 5.18 4.69 9.68
C VAL A 117 6.39 4.93 10.57
N GLU A 118 7.03 6.08 10.37
CA GLU A 118 8.34 6.41 10.95
C GLU A 118 9.40 5.32 10.67
N ALA A 119 9.92 4.68 11.73
CA ALA A 119 10.90 3.60 11.67
C ALA A 119 10.27 2.23 11.35
N LEU A 120 8.94 2.09 11.51
CA LEU A 120 8.23 0.84 11.31
C LEU A 120 7.71 0.71 9.90
N LEU A 121 7.51 -0.55 9.51
CA LEU A 121 6.70 -0.91 8.39
C LEU A 121 5.42 -1.55 8.89
N TYR A 122 4.31 -0.99 8.44
CA TYR A 122 2.98 -1.53 8.64
C TYR A 122 2.60 -2.34 7.41
N ALA A 123 2.19 -3.59 7.63
CA ALA A 123 1.73 -4.48 6.59
C ALA A 123 0.27 -4.88 6.86
N LEU A 124 -0.64 -4.43 6.01
CA LEU A 124 -2.04 -4.81 6.06
C LEU A 124 -2.18 -6.22 5.49
N LEU A 125 -2.58 -7.15 6.34
CA LEU A 125 -2.80 -8.53 5.98
C LEU A 125 -4.27 -8.74 5.62
N GLY A 126 -4.49 -9.32 4.45
CA GLY A 126 -5.82 -9.73 4.02
C GLY A 126 -6.32 -10.96 4.75
N THR A 127 -7.38 -11.55 4.20
CA THR A 127 -8.01 -12.75 4.75
C THR A 127 -7.11 -13.99 4.52
N CYS A 128 -6.88 -14.78 5.57
CA CYS A 128 -6.09 -16.02 5.51
C CYS A 128 -6.94 -17.22 5.07
N SER A 129 -8.28 -17.20 5.24
CA SER A 129 -9.11 -18.39 5.02
C SER A 129 -10.53 -18.12 4.51
N GLY A 130 -10.71 -17.09 3.68
CA GLY A 130 -12.01 -16.73 3.09
C GLY A 130 -12.61 -15.44 3.66
N ASP A 131 -13.82 -15.10 3.22
CA ASP A 131 -14.38 -13.73 3.37
C ASP A 131 -14.72 -13.31 4.81
N GLU A 132 -14.78 -14.25 5.77
CA GLU A 132 -15.14 -13.95 7.16
C GLU A 132 -13.92 -13.75 8.10
N ASP A 133 -12.70 -13.95 7.61
CA ASP A 133 -11.49 -13.77 8.43
C ASP A 133 -11.08 -12.29 8.43
N PRO A 134 -11.08 -11.61 9.59
CA PRO A 134 -10.83 -10.19 9.63
C PRO A 134 -9.40 -9.84 9.25
N ALA A 135 -9.25 -8.67 8.64
CA ALA A 135 -7.95 -8.10 8.32
C ALA A 135 -7.12 -7.90 9.60
N ARG A 136 -5.80 -7.98 9.44
CA ARG A 136 -4.82 -7.81 10.51
C ARG A 136 -3.77 -6.80 10.09
N LEU A 137 -3.14 -6.16 11.06
CA LEU A 137 -2.02 -5.25 10.83
C LEU A 137 -0.77 -5.86 11.44
N ALA A 138 0.21 -6.21 10.60
CA ALA A 138 1.53 -6.59 11.06
C ALA A 138 2.39 -5.35 11.26
N LEU A 139 3.02 -5.25 12.43
CA LEU A 139 3.98 -4.22 12.77
C LEU A 139 5.37 -4.83 12.68
N VAL A 140 6.19 -4.27 11.81
CA VAL A 140 7.52 -4.79 11.52
C VAL A 140 8.54 -3.67 11.74
N GLU A 141 9.54 -3.93 12.57
CA GLU A 141 10.69 -3.03 12.72
C GLU A 141 11.66 -3.25 11.58
N VAL A 142 12.16 -2.15 11.02
CA VAL A 142 13.25 -2.15 10.04
C VAL A 142 14.54 -1.76 10.77
N GLY A 143 15.43 -2.74 10.93
CA GLY A 143 16.73 -2.56 11.55
C GLY A 143 17.66 -1.65 10.74
N PRO A 144 18.77 -1.19 11.34
CA PRO A 144 19.71 -0.28 10.70
C PRO A 144 20.41 -0.87 9.47
N ALA A 145 20.49 -2.21 9.35
CA ALA A 145 21.02 -2.87 8.16
C ALA A 145 19.91 -3.42 7.25
N GLY A 146 18.64 -3.03 7.49
CA GLY A 146 17.50 -3.49 6.71
C GLY A 146 16.90 -4.81 7.17
N GLU A 147 17.25 -5.30 8.36
CA GLU A 147 16.65 -6.51 8.91
C GLU A 147 15.18 -6.28 9.26
N LEU A 148 14.30 -7.24 8.92
CA LEU A 148 12.88 -7.18 9.28
C LEU A 148 12.63 -7.98 10.57
N THR A 149 12.12 -7.30 11.60
CA THR A 149 11.70 -7.93 12.86
C THR A 149 10.21 -7.77 13.08
N LEU A 150 9.46 -8.87 13.07
CA LEU A 150 8.03 -8.85 13.41
C LEU A 150 7.86 -8.50 14.89
N ILE A 151 7.22 -7.36 15.17
CA ILE A 151 6.86 -6.95 16.53
C ILE A 151 5.58 -7.65 16.95
N ALA A 152 4.54 -7.51 16.13
CA ALA A 152 3.19 -8.00 16.45
C ALA A 152 2.35 -8.15 15.17
N ILE A 153 1.31 -8.98 15.28
CA ILE A 153 0.20 -9.02 14.34
C ILE A 153 -1.06 -8.69 15.13
N LEU A 154 -1.66 -7.55 14.82
CA LEU A 154 -2.81 -7.00 15.55
C LEU A 154 -4.09 -7.29 14.78
N PRO A 155 -5.14 -7.83 15.41
CA PRO A 155 -6.44 -7.92 14.77
C PRO A 155 -7.03 -6.51 14.59
N LEU A 156 -7.50 -6.21 13.37
CA LEU A 156 -8.24 -4.97 13.12
C LEU A 156 -9.72 -5.11 13.48
N ALA A 157 -10.22 -6.35 13.54
CA ALA A 157 -11.44 -6.67 14.27
C ALA A 157 -11.19 -6.55 15.77
N GLY A 158 -11.92 -5.63 16.40
CA GLY A 158 -11.87 -5.42 17.85
C GLY A 158 -13.06 -6.09 18.56
N PRO A 159 -12.98 -6.27 19.89
CA PRO A 159 -14.12 -6.66 20.73
C PRO A 159 -15.13 -5.51 20.94
N ASP A 160 -14.76 -4.28 20.58
CA ASP A 160 -15.60 -3.10 20.68
C ASP A 160 -16.71 -3.10 19.60
N ALA A 161 -17.73 -2.25 19.75
CA ALA A 161 -18.97 -2.20 18.96
C ALA A 161 -18.80 -1.83 17.46
N PHE A 162 -17.62 -2.08 16.91
CA PHE A 162 -17.21 -1.81 15.56
C PHE A 162 -17.17 -3.11 14.75
N ALA A 163 -17.76 -3.10 13.56
CA ALA A 163 -17.78 -4.28 12.70
C ALA A 163 -16.34 -4.72 12.33
N PRO A 164 -16.11 -6.04 12.13
CA PRO A 164 -14.85 -6.51 11.58
C PRO A 164 -14.63 -5.89 10.20
N VAL A 165 -13.39 -5.51 9.94
CA VAL A 165 -12.97 -5.09 8.60
C VAL A 165 -12.46 -6.32 7.88
N THR A 166 -13.10 -6.70 6.79
CA THR A 166 -12.67 -7.77 5.90
C THR A 166 -12.03 -7.16 4.64
N GLY A 167 -11.23 -7.94 3.92
CA GLY A 167 -10.87 -7.58 2.55
C GLY A 167 -9.56 -6.81 2.31
N ALA A 168 -9.50 -6.31 1.07
CA ALA A 168 -8.31 -5.96 0.29
C ALA A 168 -7.93 -4.48 0.40
N GLY A 169 -7.96 -3.94 1.62
CA GLY A 169 -7.91 -2.50 1.79
C GLY A 169 -6.59 -1.85 1.43
N GLN A 170 -6.63 -0.53 1.29
CA GLN A 170 -5.42 0.31 1.18
C GLN A 170 -5.33 1.26 2.38
N MET A 171 -4.10 1.53 2.78
CA MET A 171 -3.72 2.40 3.87
C MET A 171 -3.33 3.78 3.34
N THR A 172 -3.63 4.82 4.10
CA THR A 172 -3.22 6.19 3.79
C THR A 172 -2.87 6.90 5.09
N LEU A 173 -1.63 7.39 5.20
CA LEU A 173 -1.15 8.09 6.39
C LEU A 173 -1.36 9.60 6.28
N TYR A 174 -1.81 10.23 7.35
CA TYR A 174 -1.92 11.69 7.49
C TYR A 174 -1.62 12.11 8.93
N GLY A 175 -0.45 12.73 9.13
CA GLY A 175 0.06 12.96 10.47
C GLY A 175 0.08 11.66 11.28
N ASP A 176 -0.52 11.69 12.46
CA ASP A 176 -0.62 10.54 13.37
C ASP A 176 -1.85 9.66 13.11
N GLN A 177 -2.47 9.76 11.93
CA GLN A 177 -3.65 8.98 11.57
C GLN A 177 -3.39 8.10 10.36
N LEU A 178 -3.71 6.80 10.51
CA LEU A 178 -3.69 5.85 9.42
C LEU A 178 -5.13 5.47 9.04
N TYR A 179 -5.50 5.82 7.83
CA TYR A 179 -6.79 5.50 7.23
C TYR A 179 -6.69 4.18 6.49
N ILE A 180 -7.63 3.27 6.70
CA ILE A 180 -7.70 1.98 6.02
C ILE A 180 -9.06 1.92 5.33
N ALA A 181 -9.05 2.03 4.00
CA ALA A 181 -10.22 1.84 3.17
C ALA A 181 -10.37 0.34 2.90
N ALA A 182 -11.43 -0.30 3.40
CA ALA A 182 -11.72 -1.72 3.15
C ALA A 182 -13.23 -1.97 3.01
N ASP A 183 -13.91 -2.62 3.96
CA ASP A 183 -15.38 -2.67 3.95
C ASP A 183 -15.96 -1.30 4.29
N ASP A 184 -15.41 -0.69 5.34
CA ASP A 184 -15.68 0.66 5.78
C ASP A 184 -14.36 1.46 5.77
N LEU A 185 -14.42 2.74 6.10
CA LEU A 185 -13.23 3.53 6.40
C LEU A 185 -12.87 3.38 7.89
N LEU A 186 -11.81 2.64 8.18
CA LEU A 186 -11.23 2.52 9.51
C LEU A 186 -10.15 3.59 9.71
N VAL A 187 -10.10 4.21 10.89
CA VAL A 187 -9.07 5.17 11.27
C VAL A 187 -8.33 4.65 12.49
N LEU A 188 -7.01 4.55 12.39
CA LEU A 188 -6.12 4.25 13.50
C LEU A 188 -5.36 5.51 13.91
N ASP A 189 -5.28 5.75 15.21
CA ASP A 189 -4.28 6.64 15.82
C ASP A 189 -2.95 5.87 15.89
N VAL A 190 -1.93 6.43 15.26
CA VAL A 190 -0.57 5.90 15.17
C VAL A 190 0.47 6.85 15.76
N SER A 191 0.06 7.79 16.63
CA SER A 191 0.96 8.70 17.38
C SER A 191 2.00 7.96 18.22
N ASP A 192 1.68 6.74 18.67
CA ASP A 192 2.66 5.73 19.06
C ASP A 192 2.67 4.61 18.01
N PRO A 193 3.64 4.58 17.09
CA PRO A 193 3.71 3.58 16.02
C PRO A 193 3.85 2.14 16.55
N ARG A 194 4.30 1.94 17.78
CA ARG A 194 4.39 0.59 18.37
C ARG A 194 3.08 0.16 19.04
N GLN A 195 2.14 1.07 19.22
CA GLN A 195 0.84 0.82 19.85
C GLN A 195 -0.31 1.51 19.10
N PRO A 196 -0.54 1.19 17.82
CA PRO A 196 -1.65 1.77 17.07
C PRO A 196 -3.00 1.41 17.72
N ARG A 197 -3.93 2.36 17.74
CA ARG A 197 -5.25 2.20 18.35
C ARG A 197 -6.34 2.60 17.37
N ARG A 198 -7.47 1.89 17.40
CA ARG A 198 -8.65 2.30 16.62
C ARG A 198 -9.17 3.63 17.16
N ALA A 199 -9.19 4.65 16.32
CA ALA A 199 -9.69 5.98 16.65
C ALA A 199 -11.16 6.15 16.22
N ALA A 200 -11.51 5.65 15.05
CA ALA A 200 -12.87 5.74 14.49
C ALA A 200 -13.12 4.67 13.41
N GLN A 201 -14.41 4.43 13.11
CA GLN A 201 -14.86 3.75 11.90
C GLN A 201 -16.01 4.55 11.32
N LEU A 202 -15.91 4.88 10.04
CA LEU A 202 -16.97 5.52 9.29
C LEU A 202 -17.60 4.47 8.39
N VAL A 203 -18.86 4.13 8.69
CA VAL A 203 -19.63 3.21 7.84
C VAL A 203 -19.84 3.87 6.49
N THR A 204 -19.46 3.18 5.43
CA THR A 204 -19.60 3.67 4.05
C THR A 204 -20.80 2.98 3.36
N PRO A 205 -21.46 3.64 2.38
CA PRO A 205 -22.55 3.02 1.64
C PRO A 205 -22.16 1.76 0.84
N GLY A 206 -20.90 1.67 0.39
CA GLY A 206 -20.34 0.53 -0.33
C GLY A 206 -19.06 0.00 0.33
N TYR A 207 -18.24 -0.65 -0.49
CA TYR A 207 -16.90 -1.12 -0.11
C TYR A 207 -15.85 -0.05 -0.43
N ALA A 208 -15.18 0.46 0.60
CA ALA A 208 -14.11 1.41 0.47
C ALA A 208 -12.83 0.76 -0.12
N HIS A 209 -12.49 1.06 -1.36
CA HIS A 209 -11.34 0.42 -2.03
C HIS A 209 -10.01 1.13 -1.83
N ARG A 210 -10.02 2.46 -1.94
CA ARG A 210 -8.83 3.32 -1.89
C ARG A 210 -9.21 4.66 -1.32
N ALA A 211 -8.30 5.24 -0.55
CA ALA A 211 -8.39 6.61 -0.10
C ALA A 211 -7.18 7.42 -0.61
N VAL A 212 -7.41 8.68 -0.94
CA VAL A 212 -6.33 9.62 -1.31
C VAL A 212 -6.57 10.96 -0.65
N ILE A 213 -5.49 11.64 -0.27
CA ILE A 213 -5.55 12.93 0.40
C ILE A 213 -5.26 14.04 -0.60
N VAL A 214 -6.14 15.04 -0.63
CA VAL A 214 -5.96 16.26 -1.41
C VAL A 214 -6.28 17.46 -0.53
N GLY A 215 -5.23 18.15 -0.08
CA GLY A 215 -5.35 19.20 0.94
C GLY A 215 -5.87 18.62 2.26
N GLU A 216 -6.85 19.28 2.88
CA GLU A 216 -7.47 18.86 4.15
C GLU A 216 -8.62 17.85 3.95
N ARG A 217 -8.61 17.07 2.87
CA ARG A 217 -9.69 16.16 2.53
C ARG A 217 -9.18 14.80 2.12
N LEU A 218 -9.84 13.77 2.63
CA LEU A 218 -9.73 12.40 2.18
C LEU A 218 -10.84 12.11 1.17
N TYR A 219 -10.47 11.60 0.01
CA TYR A 219 -11.37 11.13 -1.03
C TYR A 219 -11.33 9.61 -1.04
N VAL A 220 -12.48 8.97 -0.82
CA VAL A 220 -12.60 7.52 -0.72
C VAL A 220 -13.44 7.00 -1.88
N ALA A 221 -12.89 6.08 -2.67
CA ALA A 221 -13.63 5.35 -3.69
C ALA A 221 -14.40 4.21 -3.01
N ASP A 222 -15.73 4.21 -3.11
CA ASP A 222 -16.63 3.41 -2.28
C ASP A 222 -17.72 2.69 -3.10
N ASP A 223 -17.33 1.93 -4.12
CA ASP A 223 -18.23 1.13 -4.96
C ASP A 223 -19.56 1.85 -5.31
N VAL A 224 -20.71 1.35 -4.81
CA VAL A 224 -22.05 1.93 -5.03
C VAL A 224 -22.26 3.31 -4.40
N GLY A 225 -21.46 3.67 -3.40
CA GLY A 225 -21.40 4.99 -2.78
C GLY A 225 -20.66 6.04 -3.61
N GLY A 226 -19.91 5.61 -4.62
CA GLY A 226 -19.16 6.50 -5.51
C GLY A 226 -17.92 7.08 -4.84
N VAL A 227 -17.87 8.40 -4.65
CA VAL A 227 -16.74 9.07 -3.99
C VAL A 227 -17.22 9.77 -2.71
N LEU A 228 -16.75 9.30 -1.56
CA LEU A 228 -16.94 9.99 -0.29
C LEU A 228 -15.84 11.01 -0.08
N VAL A 229 -16.20 12.13 0.54
CA VAL A 229 -15.27 13.20 0.89
C VAL A 229 -15.35 13.42 2.38
N VAL A 230 -14.25 13.12 3.08
CA VAL A 230 -14.12 13.30 4.52
C VAL A 230 -13.18 14.47 4.77
N ARG A 231 -13.57 15.39 5.65
CA ARG A 231 -12.67 16.47 6.09
C ARG A 231 -11.71 15.91 7.13
N LEU A 232 -10.42 16.13 6.91
CA LEU A 232 -9.37 15.80 7.87
C LEU A 232 -9.40 16.86 8.99
N GLY A 233 -9.24 16.41 10.25
CA GLY A 233 -9.10 17.33 11.37
C GLY A 233 -7.83 18.17 11.24
N ALA A 234 -7.83 19.40 11.75
CA ALA A 234 -6.60 20.19 11.82
C ALA A 234 -5.59 19.48 12.73
N GLU A 235 -4.32 19.45 12.31
CA GLU A 235 -3.21 18.98 13.14
C GLU A 235 -3.23 19.74 14.48
N HIS A 236 -3.18 19.01 15.60
CA HIS A 236 -3.15 19.58 16.95
C HIS A 236 -1.73 19.64 17.49
#